data_AF-A0A157Z5C9-F1
#
_entry.id   AF-A0A157Z5C9-F1
#
_cell.length_a   1.000
_cell.length_b   1.000
_cell.length_c   1.000
_cell.angle_alpha   90.00
_cell.angle_beta   90.00
_cell.angle_gamma   90.00
#
_symmetry.space_group_name_H-M   'P 1'
#
loop_
_entity.id
_entity.type
_entity.pdbx_description
1 polymer ?
#
loop_
_entity_poly.entity_id
_entity_poly.type
_entity_poly.pdbx_seq_one_letter_code
_entity_poly.pdbx_strand_id
1 'polypeptide(L)'
;MTSISRIILGALALCCAASALAQPQAQSSDPNAPKTRAQVRQEFLLWRSVGYDPNDWLNYPENAMRASRIIAQRQARGDTTVQ
;
A
#
# COMPACT_ATOMS: atom_id res chain seq x y z
N MET A 1 -6.66 24.99 37.73
CA MET A 1 -5.58 24.33 36.96
C MET A 1 -5.92 22.89 36.52
N THR A 2 -7.15 22.40 36.72
CA THR A 2 -7.57 21.02 36.36
C THR A 2 -8.26 20.93 35.00
N SER A 3 -8.94 21.99 34.55
CA SER A 3 -9.69 22.01 33.28
C SER A 3 -8.79 22.01 32.04
N ILE A 4 -7.65 22.70 32.10
CA ILE A 4 -6.69 22.79 30.97
C ILE A 4 -6.05 21.41 30.71
N SER A 5 -5.74 20.66 31.76
CA SER A 5 -5.17 19.30 31.65
C SER A 5 -6.13 18.31 30.99
N ARG A 6 -7.44 18.46 31.20
CA ARG A 6 -8.47 17.61 30.56
C ARG A 6 -8.64 17.93 29.08
N ILE A 7 -8.54 19.21 28.72
CA ILE A 7 -8.63 19.66 27.31
C ILE A 7 -7.41 19.15 26.51
N ILE A 8 -6.21 19.25 27.08
CA ILE A 8 -4.98 18.75 26.44
C ILE A 8 -5.02 17.22 26.29
N LEU A 9 -5.47 16.50 27.32
CA LEU A 9 -5.58 15.04 27.28
C LEU A 9 -6.64 14.56 26.26
N GLY A 10 -7.76 15.29 26.14
CA GLY A 10 -8.79 15.02 25.14
C GLY A 10 -8.31 15.28 23.70
N ALA A 11 -7.55 16.36 23.47
CA ALA A 11 -6.97 16.67 22.17
C ALA A 11 -5.95 15.61 21.71
N LEU A 12 -5.13 15.10 22.65
CA LEU A 12 -4.17 14.03 22.36
C LEU A 12 -4.87 12.70 22.04
N ALA A 13 -5.95 12.36 22.76
CA ALA A 13 -6.73 11.15 22.51
C ALA A 13 -7.41 11.14 21.13
N LEU A 14 -7.91 12.31 20.67
CA LEU A 14 -8.50 12.44 19.33
C LEU A 14 -7.45 12.26 18.22
N CYS A 15 -6.22 12.76 18.44
CA CYS A 15 -5.11 12.60 17.49
C CYS A 15 -4.64 11.14 17.38
N CYS A 16 -4.67 10.38 18.50
CA CYS A 16 -4.32 8.96 18.50
C CYS A 16 -5.40 8.07 17.82
N ALA A 17 -6.68 8.43 17.93
CA ALA A 17 -7.78 7.66 17.32
C ALA A 17 -7.75 7.70 15.78
N ALA A 18 -7.29 8.80 15.18
CA ALA A 18 -7.13 8.91 13.72
C ALA A 18 -6.02 7.98 13.16
N SER A 19 -5.05 7.61 13.99
CA SER A 19 -3.93 6.73 13.60
C SER A 19 -4.33 5.25 13.56
N ALA A 20 -5.43 4.87 14.22
CA ALA A 20 -5.89 3.47 14.28
C ALA A 20 -6.44 2.96 12.93
N LEU A 21 -6.88 3.85 12.04
CA LEU A 21 -7.30 3.48 10.67
C LEU A 21 -6.11 3.37 9.72
N ALA A 22 -4.94 3.86 10.12
CA ALA A 22 -3.69 3.80 9.38
C ALA A 22 -2.74 2.73 9.95
N GLN A 23 -3.27 1.69 10.62
CA GLN A 23 -2.45 0.53 10.94
C GLN A 23 -1.84 0.03 9.63
N PRO A 24 -0.50 0.05 9.48
CA PRO A 24 0.14 -0.60 8.36
C PRO A 24 -0.41 -2.01 8.33
N GLN A 25 -1.09 -2.40 7.24
CA GLN A 25 -1.53 -3.78 7.09
C GLN A 25 -0.25 -4.60 7.21
N ALA A 26 -0.04 -5.27 8.35
CA ALA A 26 1.15 -6.04 8.60
C ALA A 26 1.29 -6.99 7.41
N GLN A 27 2.24 -6.68 6.53
CA GLN A 27 2.46 -7.46 5.33
C GLN A 27 2.90 -8.82 5.84
N SER A 28 2.04 -9.81 5.67
CA SER A 28 2.42 -11.18 5.97
C SER A 28 3.67 -11.48 5.14
N SER A 29 4.76 -11.84 5.81
CA SER A 29 5.99 -12.27 5.14
C SER A 29 5.83 -13.63 4.45
N ASP A 30 4.69 -14.32 4.67
CA ASP A 30 4.34 -15.50 3.91
C ASP A 30 3.86 -15.09 2.50
N PRO A 31 4.62 -15.44 1.43
CA PRO A 31 4.23 -15.13 0.05
C PRO A 31 2.92 -15.80 -0.38
N ASN A 32 2.44 -16.81 0.35
CA ASN A 32 1.20 -17.54 0.07
C ASN A 32 0.02 -17.06 0.91
N ALA A 33 0.20 -16.05 1.76
CA ALA A 33 -0.89 -15.52 2.57
C ALA A 33 -2.00 -14.92 1.68
N PRO A 34 -3.29 -15.15 2.00
CA PRO A 34 -4.40 -14.55 1.27
C PRO A 34 -4.32 -13.02 1.30
N LYS A 35 -4.50 -12.39 0.13
CA LYS A 35 -4.51 -10.93 0.01
C LYS A 35 -5.90 -10.36 0.27
N THR A 36 -5.95 -9.27 1.04
CA THR A 36 -7.17 -8.47 1.20
C THR A 36 -7.50 -7.73 -0.09
N ARG A 37 -8.77 -7.35 -0.28
CA ARG A 37 -9.19 -6.52 -1.42
C ARG A 37 -8.43 -5.19 -1.51
N ALA A 38 -8.08 -4.59 -0.37
CA ALA A 38 -7.29 -3.36 -0.33
C ALA A 38 -5.87 -3.59 -0.89
N GLN A 39 -5.19 -4.66 -0.45
CA GLN A 39 -3.87 -5.03 -0.95
C GLN A 39 -3.89 -5.32 -2.45
N VAL A 40 -4.88 -6.07 -2.95
CA VAL A 40 -4.99 -6.35 -4.40
C VAL A 40 -5.15 -5.07 -5.21
N ARG A 41 -5.96 -4.10 -4.73
CA ARG A 41 -6.12 -2.81 -5.41
C ARG A 41 -4.82 -2.00 -5.41
N GLN A 42 -4.11 -1.96 -4.30
CA GLN A 42 -2.83 -1.27 -4.20
C GLN A 42 -1.79 -1.88 -5.14
N GLU A 43 -1.70 -3.21 -5.18
CA GLU A 43 -0.83 -3.91 -6.11
C GLU A 43 -1.21 -3.63 -7.55
N PHE A 44 -2.51 -3.64 -7.88
CA PHE A 44 -2.96 -3.28 -9.22
C PHE A 44 -2.54 -1.86 -9.62
N LEU A 45 -2.65 -0.88 -8.71
CA LEU A 45 -2.18 0.49 -8.96
C LEU A 45 -0.66 0.55 -9.17
N LEU A 46 0.12 -0.24 -8.42
CA LEU A 46 1.56 -0.36 -8.64
C LEU A 46 1.87 -0.88 -10.05
N TRP A 47 1.14 -1.89 -10.52
CA TRP A 47 1.29 -2.41 -11.89
C TRP A 47 0.91 -1.36 -12.95
N ARG A 48 -0.18 -0.63 -12.74
CA ARG A 48 -0.58 0.49 -13.61
C ARG A 48 0.50 1.57 -13.67
N SER A 49 1.15 1.88 -12.54
CA SER A 49 2.22 2.89 -12.47
C SER A 49 3.47 2.55 -13.29
N VAL A 50 3.68 1.27 -13.63
CA VAL A 50 4.79 0.80 -14.46
C VAL A 50 4.36 0.42 -15.88
N GLY A 51 3.15 0.82 -16.29
CA GLY A 51 2.66 0.67 -17.66
C GLY A 51 1.98 -0.67 -17.96
N TYR A 52 1.51 -1.41 -16.96
CA TYR A 52 0.59 -2.53 -17.20
C TYR A 52 -0.78 -2.01 -17.65
N ASP A 53 -1.30 -2.55 -18.75
CA ASP A 53 -2.67 -2.32 -19.19
C ASP A 53 -3.41 -3.67 -19.36
N PRO A 54 -4.43 -3.97 -18.55
CA PRO A 54 -5.19 -5.21 -18.67
C PRO A 54 -6.00 -5.30 -19.97
N ASN A 55 -6.26 -4.20 -20.67
CA ASN A 55 -6.99 -4.20 -21.93
C ASN A 55 -6.07 -4.36 -23.15
N ASP A 56 -4.76 -4.31 -22.97
CA ASP A 56 -3.78 -4.55 -24.03
C ASP A 56 -3.56 -6.05 -24.21
N TRP A 57 -4.56 -6.69 -24.79
CA TRP A 57 -4.54 -8.13 -25.10
C TRP A 57 -3.58 -8.47 -26.25
N LEU A 58 -3.24 -7.49 -27.09
CA LEU A 58 -2.34 -7.67 -28.22
C LEU A 58 -0.90 -7.97 -27.77
N ASN A 59 -0.44 -7.28 -26.71
CA ASN A 59 0.92 -7.46 -26.17
C ASN A 59 0.90 -8.28 -24.87
N TYR A 60 -0.15 -9.06 -24.63
CA TYR A 60 -0.18 -10.01 -23.54
C TYR A 60 0.49 -11.33 -24.00
N PRO A 61 1.42 -11.92 -23.21
CA PRO A 61 1.77 -11.60 -21.82
C PRO A 61 2.94 -10.62 -21.62
N GLU A 62 3.54 -10.09 -22.69
CA GLU A 62 4.76 -9.26 -22.62
C GLU A 62 4.58 -8.00 -21.75
N ASN A 63 3.41 -7.37 -21.80
CA ASN A 63 3.10 -6.19 -21.01
C ASN A 63 3.12 -6.48 -19.50
N ALA A 64 2.54 -7.60 -19.07
CA ALA A 64 2.52 -8.08 -17.70
C ALA A 64 3.93 -8.47 -17.24
N MET A 65 4.67 -9.24 -18.06
CA MET A 65 6.04 -9.64 -17.73
C MET A 65 6.99 -8.44 -17.59
N ARG A 66 6.82 -7.40 -18.40
CA ARG A 66 7.59 -6.16 -18.29
C ARG A 66 7.30 -5.46 -16.96
N ALA A 67 6.02 -5.28 -16.61
CA ALA A 67 5.62 -4.68 -15.34
C ALA A 67 6.17 -5.45 -14.14
N SER A 68 6.05 -6.78 -14.13
CA SER A 68 6.60 -7.65 -13.08
C SER A 68 8.10 -7.46 -12.88
N ARG A 69 8.88 -7.39 -13.98
CA ARG A 69 10.33 -7.19 -13.90
C ARG A 69 10.69 -5.84 -13.29
N ILE A 70 10.01 -4.77 -13.70
CA ILE A 70 10.24 -3.43 -13.15
C ILE A 70 9.92 -3.40 -11.66
N ILE A 71 8.80 -4.00 -11.24
CA ILE A 71 8.40 -4.06 -9.83
C ILE A 71 9.42 -4.87 -9.01
N ALA A 72 9.83 -6.04 -9.48
CA ALA A 72 10.83 -6.86 -8.81
C ALA A 72 12.17 -6.10 -8.66
N GLN A 73 12.60 -5.37 -9.70
CA GLN A 73 13.79 -4.52 -9.64
C GLN A 73 13.66 -3.39 -8.62
N ARG A 74 12.48 -2.75 -8.52
CA ARG A 74 12.21 -1.71 -7.53
C ARG A 74 12.24 -2.26 -6.10
N GLN A 75 11.61 -3.42 -5.88
CA GLN A 75 11.62 -4.11 -4.58
C GLN A 75 13.04 -4.51 -4.16
N ALA A 76 13.85 -5.02 -5.09
CA ALA A 76 15.25 -5.35 -4.83
C ALA A 76 16.11 -4.13 -4.44
N ARG A 77 15.68 -2.91 -4.81
CA ARG A 77 16.32 -1.64 -4.44
C ARG A 77 15.75 -1.00 -3.16
N GLY A 78 14.65 -1.54 -2.62
CA GLY A 78 13.95 -0.96 -1.46
C GLY A 78 12.90 0.10 -1.81
N ASP A 79 12.65 0.38 -3.09
CA ASP A 79 11.76 1.45 -3.57
C ASP A 79 10.34 0.92 -3.82
N THR A 80 9.57 0.64 -2.76
CA THR A 80 8.16 0.17 -2.88
C THR A 80 7.14 1.26 -2.54
N THR A 81 7.41 2.52 -2.89
CA THR A 81 6.48 3.63 -2.69
C THR A 81 5.86 4.05 -4.02
N VAL A 82 4.55 3.86 -4.14
CA VAL A 82 3.70 4.62 -5.07
C VAL A 82 3.23 5.82 -4.26
N GLN A 83 3.68 7.02 -4.60
CA GLN A 83 3.12 8.26 -4.03
C GLN A 83 1.67 8.43 -4.48
#